data_AF-X1MJ98-F1
#
_entry.id   AF-X1MJ98-F1
#
_cell.length_a   1.000
_cell.length_b   1.000
_cell.length_c   1.000
_cell.angle_alpha   90.00
_cell.angle_beta   90.00
_cell.angle_gamma   90.00
#
_symmetry.space_group_name_H-M   'P 1'
#
loop_
_entity.id
_entity.type
_entity.pdbx_description
1 polymer ?
#
loop_
_entity_poly.entity_id
_entity_poly.type
_entity_poly.pdbx_seq_one_letter_code
_entity_poly.pdbx_strand_id
1 'polypeptide(L)'
;FRLAAEAYGNRARKLRDYNLVKGASDGKLRYPPKQRFEFYTFLIDTIRSFDRNVSISLCRETPEIWNIFKDRCEPKKCNCIVW
;
A
#
# COMPACT_ATOMS: atom_id res chain seq x y z
N PHE A 1 -0.98 -20.74 -0.91
CA PHE A 1 -1.79 -20.72 -2.15
C PHE A 1 -3.26 -21.01 -1.89
N ARG A 2 -3.61 -22.01 -1.06
CA ARG A 2 -5.00 -22.34 -0.67
C ARG A 2 -5.88 -21.14 -0.31
N LEU A 3 -5.46 -20.31 0.65
CA LEU A 3 -6.22 -19.11 1.06
C LEU A 3 -6.44 -18.10 -0.07
N ALA A 4 -5.45 -17.91 -0.95
CA ALA A 4 -5.58 -17.01 -2.09
C ALA A 4 -6.56 -17.56 -3.14
N ALA A 5 -6.53 -18.88 -3.38
CA ALA A 5 -7.47 -19.54 -4.27
C ALA A 5 -8.92 -19.48 -3.74
N GLU A 6 -9.11 -19.65 -2.44
CA GLU A 6 -10.41 -19.52 -1.79
C GLU A 6 -10.97 -18.08 -1.89
N ALA A 7 -10.13 -17.05 -1.70
CA ALA A 7 -10.56 -15.66 -1.76
C ALA A 7 -10.75 -15.10 -3.18
N TYR A 8 -9.92 -15.51 -4.15
CA TYR A 8 -9.84 -14.86 -5.46
C TYR A 8 -10.11 -15.82 -6.64
N GLY A 9 -10.39 -17.10 -6.39
CA GLY A 9 -10.67 -18.10 -7.42
C GLY A 9 -9.57 -18.18 -8.49
N ASN A 10 -9.97 -18.19 -9.76
CA ASN A 10 -9.03 -18.23 -10.89
C ASN A 10 -8.08 -17.02 -10.95
N ARG A 11 -8.39 -15.90 -10.29
CA ARG A 11 -7.51 -14.73 -10.21
C ARG A 11 -6.34 -14.92 -9.24
N ALA A 12 -6.42 -15.91 -8.34
CA ALA A 12 -5.31 -16.25 -7.44
C ALA A 12 -4.04 -16.67 -8.19
N ARG A 13 -4.20 -17.29 -9.37
CA ARG A 13 -3.08 -17.66 -10.23
C ARG A 13 -2.38 -16.41 -10.77
N LYS A 14 -3.17 -15.41 -11.21
CA LYS A 14 -2.64 -14.10 -11.64
C LYS A 14 -1.85 -13.40 -10.54
N LEU A 15 -2.28 -13.49 -9.28
CA LEU A 15 -1.51 -12.93 -8.14
C LEU A 15 -0.13 -13.55 -7.97
N ARG A 16 0.05 -14.82 -8.38
CA ARG A 16 1.36 -15.48 -8.40
C ARG A 16 2.22 -15.01 -9.57
N ASP A 17 1.58 -14.63 -10.68
CA ASP A 17 2.23 -14.12 -11.89
C ASP A 17 2.62 -12.64 -11.75
N TYR A 18 2.02 -11.91 -10.80
CA TYR A 18 2.53 -10.61 -10.40
C TYR A 18 3.91 -10.79 -9.79
N ASN A 19 4.92 -10.11 -10.37
CA ASN A 19 6.29 -10.04 -9.86
C ASN A 19 6.35 -9.27 -8.52
N LEU A 20 5.68 -9.80 -7.50
CA LEU A 20 5.67 -9.24 -6.17
C LEU A 20 7.08 -9.35 -5.59
N VAL A 21 7.52 -8.25 -5.00
CA VAL A 21 8.86 -8.13 -4.45
C VAL A 21 8.81 -8.22 -2.93
N LYS A 22 9.93 -8.64 -2.31
CA LYS A 22 10.08 -8.48 -0.87
C LYS A 22 9.94 -7.00 -0.53
N GLY A 23 9.01 -6.69 0.37
CA GLY A 23 8.70 -5.33 0.78
C GLY A 23 9.49 -4.90 2.01
N ALA A 24 8.77 -4.30 2.96
CA ALA A 24 9.31 -3.91 4.26
C ALA A 24 9.71 -5.12 5.13
N SER A 25 10.21 -4.85 6.35
CA SER A 25 10.73 -5.84 7.30
C SER A 25 9.68 -6.81 7.88
N ASP A 26 8.43 -6.76 7.43
CA ASP A 26 7.33 -7.60 7.93
C ASP A 26 7.18 -8.95 7.22
N GLY A 27 8.11 -9.29 6.32
CA GLY A 27 8.10 -10.54 5.57
C GLY A 27 7.02 -10.63 4.49
N LYS A 28 6.24 -9.56 4.25
CA LYS A 28 5.17 -9.55 3.26
C LYS A 28 5.68 -9.15 1.87
N LEU A 29 5.19 -9.85 0.86
CA LEU A 29 5.39 -9.49 -0.53
C LEU A 29 4.51 -8.27 -0.88
N ARG A 30 5.03 -7.38 -1.71
CA ARG A 30 4.36 -6.14 -2.14
C ARG A 30 4.47 -5.97 -3.65
N TYR A 31 3.63 -5.13 -4.22
CA TYR A 31 3.78 -4.71 -5.60
C TYR A 31 5.11 -3.96 -5.82
N PRO A 32 5.70 -4.00 -7.03
CA PRO A 32 6.84 -3.18 -7.40
C PRO A 32 6.66 -1.70 -7.00
N PRO A 33 7.75 -0.98 -6.65
CA PRO A 33 7.69 0.42 -6.19
C PRO A 33 6.84 1.34 -7.08
N LYS A 34 7.00 1.24 -8.42
CA LYS A 34 6.23 2.03 -9.38
C LYS A 34 4.71 1.84 -9.25
N GLN A 35 4.26 0.60 -9.14
CA GLN A 35 2.83 0.28 -9.02
C GLN A 35 2.28 0.75 -7.66
N ARG A 36 3.06 0.62 -6.59
CA ARG A 36 2.70 1.17 -5.27
C ARG A 36 2.55 2.69 -5.33
N PHE A 37 3.50 3.38 -5.98
CA PHE A 37 3.44 4.84 -6.16
C PHE A 37 2.18 5.28 -6.92
N GLU A 38 1.89 4.65 -8.07
CA GLU A 38 0.70 4.96 -8.88
C GLU A 38 -0.58 4.73 -8.06
N PHE A 39 -0.66 3.59 -7.36
CA PHE A 39 -1.81 3.23 -6.55
C PHE A 39 -2.03 4.20 -5.38
N TYR A 40 -0.99 4.52 -4.62
CA TYR A 40 -1.11 5.45 -3.49
C TYR A 40 -1.42 6.87 -3.96
N THR A 41 -0.83 7.33 -5.05
CA THR A 41 -1.18 8.63 -5.63
C THR A 41 -2.67 8.70 -5.95
N PHE A 42 -3.18 7.71 -6.69
CA PHE A 42 -4.60 7.63 -7.02
C PHE A 42 -5.50 7.63 -5.78
N LEU A 43 -5.17 6.81 -4.77
CA LEU A 43 -5.97 6.75 -3.54
C LEU A 43 -5.94 8.05 -2.74
N ILE A 44 -4.75 8.64 -2.54
CA ILE A 44 -4.60 9.89 -1.80
C ILE A 44 -5.40 11.00 -2.48
N ASP A 45 -5.29 11.14 -3.80
CA ASP A 45 -6.01 12.16 -4.56
C ASP A 45 -7.51 11.92 -4.56
N THR A 46 -7.93 10.66 -4.66
CA THR A 46 -9.35 10.29 -4.58
C THR A 46 -9.92 10.64 -3.20
N ILE A 47 -9.24 10.27 -2.12
CA ILE A 47 -9.72 10.56 -0.75
C ILE A 47 -9.78 12.08 -0.54
N ARG A 48 -8.75 12.81 -0.96
CA ARG A 48 -8.66 14.27 -0.79
C ARG A 48 -9.55 15.10 -1.71
N SER A 49 -10.13 14.49 -2.74
CA SER A 49 -11.17 15.15 -3.54
C SER A 49 -12.48 15.31 -2.77
N PHE A 50 -12.72 14.45 -1.77
CA PHE A 50 -13.88 14.55 -0.87
C PHE A 50 -13.59 15.40 0.37
N ASP A 51 -12.43 15.22 1.01
CA ASP A 51 -11.97 16.05 2.12
C ASP A 51 -10.47 16.34 2.01
N ARG A 52 -10.12 17.59 1.72
CA ARG A 52 -8.74 18.00 1.50
C ARG A 52 -7.86 17.88 2.76
N ASN A 53 -8.46 17.96 3.94
CA ASN A 53 -7.76 18.05 5.22
C ASN A 53 -7.62 16.70 5.93
N VAL A 54 -8.16 15.63 5.33
CA VAL A 54 -8.05 14.29 5.90
C VAL A 54 -6.60 13.86 6.09
N SER A 55 -6.32 13.37 7.31
CA SER A 55 -5.02 12.80 7.67
C SER A 55 -4.87 11.43 7.01
N ILE A 56 -3.78 11.25 6.25
CA ILE A 56 -3.47 9.98 5.58
C ILE A 56 -2.06 9.55 5.95
N SER A 57 -1.87 8.27 6.27
CA SER A 57 -0.56 7.69 6.57
C SER A 57 -0.38 6.33 5.89
N LEU A 58 0.85 6.03 5.44
CA LEU A 58 1.19 4.77 4.75
C LEU A 58 1.91 3.80 5.70
N CYS A 59 1.13 3.09 6.51
CA CYS A 59 1.69 2.19 7.52
C CYS A 59 2.54 1.05 6.92
N ARG A 60 3.67 0.73 7.56
CA ARG A 60 4.61 -0.35 7.18
C ARG A 60 5.07 -0.29 5.72
N GLU A 61 5.16 0.90 5.15
CA GLU A 61 5.79 1.08 3.84
C GLU A 61 7.32 1.23 3.92
N THR A 62 7.98 1.02 2.79
CA THR A 62 9.45 1.10 2.70
C THR A 62 9.93 2.54 2.79
N PRO A 63 11.17 2.81 3.26
CA PRO A 63 11.74 4.16 3.29
C PRO A 63 11.70 4.88 1.93
N GLU A 64 11.88 4.13 0.85
CA GLU A 64 11.75 4.62 -0.53
C GLU A 64 10.37 5.24 -0.80
N ILE A 65 9.29 4.51 -0.52
CA ILE A 65 7.92 5.00 -0.71
C ILE A 65 7.64 6.16 0.25
N TRP A 66 8.10 6.07 1.49
CA TRP A 66 7.93 7.14 2.46
C TRP A 66 8.58 8.46 2.02
N ASN A 67 9.79 8.41 1.48
CA ASN A 67 10.48 9.61 1.02
C ASN A 67 9.73 10.30 -0.12
N ILE A 68 9.04 9.54 -0.98
CA ILE A 68 8.22 10.09 -2.07
C ILE A 68 6.96 10.78 -1.54
N PHE A 69 6.32 10.22 -0.50
CA PHE A 69 5.03 10.71 0.03
C PHE A 69 5.15 11.54 1.30
N LYS A 70 6.35 11.90 1.76
CA LYS A 70 6.58 12.60 3.03
C LYS A 70 5.80 13.92 3.17
N ASP A 71 5.58 14.63 2.07
CA ASP A 71 4.86 15.92 2.05
C ASP A 71 3.35 15.75 1.80
N ARG A 72 2.91 14.50 1.52
CA ARG A 72 1.51 14.17 1.24
C ARG A 72 0.90 13.29 2.32
N CYS A 73 1.69 12.63 3.16
CA CYS A 73 1.23 11.70 4.17
C CYS A 73 1.90 12.00 5.50
N GLU A 74 1.18 11.79 6.59
CA GLU A 74 1.71 11.99 7.93
C GLU A 74 2.58 10.81 8.35
N PRO A 75 3.89 11.03 8.60
CA PRO A 75 4.75 9.98 9.11
C PRO A 75 4.32 9.57 10.51
N LYS A 76 4.59 8.32 10.88
CA LYS A 76 4.39 7.75 12.23
C LYS A 76 2.94 7.59 12.71
N LYS A 77 1.93 8.12 12.01
CA LYS A 77 0.53 7.77 12.30
C LYS A 77 0.19 6.38 11.77
N CYS A 78 -0.66 5.66 12.48
CA CYS A 78 -1.09 4.32 12.11
C CYS A 78 -2.54 4.13 12.56
N ASN A 79 -3.43 3.80 11.63
CA ASN A 79 -4.84 3.56 11.94
C ASN A 79 -5.05 2.32 12.83
N CYS A 80 -4.05 1.46 12.94
CA CYS A 80 -4.11 0.26 13.79
C CYS A 80 -3.67 0.53 15.24
N ILE A 81 -3.26 1.76 15.57
CA ILE A 81 -2.85 2.15 16.93
C ILE A 81 -3.79 3.27 17.37
N VAL A 82 -4.40 3.13 18.54
CA VAL A 82 -5.15 4.21 19.17
C VAL A 82 -4.12 5.20 19.72
N TRP A 83 -4.25 6.46 19.31
CA TRP A 83 -3.37 7.56 19.70
C TRP A 83 -3.98 8.35 20.84
#